data_AF-A0A1N7MAL7-F1
#
_entry.id   AF-A0A1N7MAL7-F1
#
_cell.length_a   1.000
_cell.length_b   1.000
_cell.length_c   1.000
_cell.angle_alpha   90.00
_cell.angle_beta   90.00
_cell.angle_gamma   90.00
#
_symmetry.space_group_name_H-M   'P 1'
#
loop_
_entity.id
_entity.type
_entity.pdbx_description
1 polymer ?
#
loop_
_entity_poly.entity_id
_entity_poly.type
_entity_poly.pdbx_seq_one_letter_code
_entity_poly.pdbx_strand_id
1 'polypeptide(L)'
;MAGLKVLDAADLIRDAYANDLGDRVQTAIDIRGVQAYFLKDGTLVIPGTNEFSDWFDFNLRFGNVDVQGHGFEVVPGDSGTLWHGGFLEHAQIVYTFAKGLRPKFIVGHSLGAASAQIVGASLAVPSIAFASPKTCRSRQRMPGEGWVLNICRIDDAVCHVPPSFLGFRTIGSHYWLTPPEADADEDHRIHNYKELLRLARVKERVPTEWPR
;
A
#
# COMPACT_ATOMS: atom_id res chain seq x y z
N MET A 1 19.70 -11.80 3.73
CA MET A 1 19.34 -10.54 3.04
C MET A 1 19.24 -9.46 4.10
N ALA A 2 19.71 -8.25 3.84
CA ALA A 2 19.45 -7.13 4.76
C ALA A 2 17.96 -6.76 4.66
N GLY A 3 17.31 -6.40 5.78
CA GLY A 3 15.95 -5.88 5.78
C GLY A 3 15.91 -4.38 5.50
N LEU A 4 14.78 -3.89 4.98
CA LEU A 4 14.48 -2.46 4.93
C LEU A 4 13.87 -2.05 6.26
N LYS A 5 14.42 -1.02 6.91
CA LYS A 5 13.86 -0.49 8.16
C LYS A 5 12.50 0.15 7.88
N VAL A 6 11.55 -0.12 8.76
CA VAL A 6 10.17 0.39 8.63
C VAL A 6 10.13 1.92 8.73
N LEU A 7 10.96 2.52 9.56
CA LEU A 7 11.05 3.99 9.64
C LEU A 7 11.63 4.61 8.35
N ASP A 8 12.67 3.99 7.79
CA ASP A 8 13.27 4.45 6.53
C ASP A 8 12.25 4.34 5.37
N ALA A 9 11.42 3.29 5.38
CA ALA A 9 10.33 3.15 4.42
C ALA A 9 9.28 4.29 4.55
N ALA A 10 8.92 4.67 5.78
CA ALA A 10 8.02 5.82 5.99
C ALA A 10 8.64 7.15 5.53
N ASP A 11 9.97 7.31 5.71
CA ASP A 11 10.73 8.44 5.18
C ASP A 11 10.69 8.51 3.66
N LEU A 12 10.87 7.38 2.96
CA LEU A 12 10.78 7.33 1.50
C LEU A 12 9.42 7.77 0.97
N ILE A 13 8.32 7.38 1.62
CA ILE A 13 6.98 7.82 1.24
C ILE A 13 6.80 9.33 1.48
N ARG A 14 7.24 9.84 2.64
CA ARG A 14 7.20 11.28 2.90
C ARG A 14 7.96 12.05 1.82
N ASP A 15 9.17 11.61 1.50
CA ASP A 15 10.02 12.26 0.50
C ASP A 15 9.40 12.18 -0.90
N ALA A 16 8.72 11.08 -1.24
CA ALA A 16 7.97 10.97 -2.49
C ALA A 16 6.85 12.02 -2.58
N TYR A 17 6.05 12.20 -1.53
CA TYR A 17 5.01 13.24 -1.49
C TYR A 17 5.57 14.66 -1.52
N ALA A 18 6.73 14.89 -0.89
CA ALA A 18 7.41 16.18 -0.90
C ALA A 18 8.17 16.48 -2.20
N ASN A 19 8.18 15.55 -3.16
CA ASN A 19 9.03 15.59 -4.36
C ASN A 19 10.53 15.78 -4.02
N ASP A 20 10.97 15.15 -2.92
CA ASP A 20 12.31 15.26 -2.35
C ASP A 20 13.11 13.95 -2.46
N LEU A 21 12.66 13.00 -3.30
CA LEU A 21 13.45 11.82 -3.62
C LEU A 21 14.75 12.17 -4.35
N GLY A 22 14.74 13.24 -5.15
CA GLY A 22 15.92 13.87 -5.73
C GLY A 22 16.77 12.92 -6.57
N ASP A 23 18.09 12.95 -6.34
CA ASP A 23 19.07 12.16 -7.08
C ASP A 23 19.04 10.66 -6.75
N ARG A 24 18.24 10.23 -5.77
CA ARG A 24 18.03 8.80 -5.47
C ARG A 24 17.23 8.10 -6.56
N VAL A 25 16.41 8.82 -7.31
CA VAL A 25 15.56 8.27 -8.38
C VAL A 25 16.44 7.81 -9.56
N GLN A 26 16.30 6.54 -9.93
CA GLN A 26 16.89 5.99 -11.15
C GLN A 26 15.92 6.13 -12.34
N THR A 27 14.65 5.81 -12.13
CA THR A 27 13.59 5.95 -13.13
C THR A 27 12.24 6.04 -12.43
N ALA A 28 11.23 6.61 -13.09
CA ALA A 28 9.91 6.82 -12.53
C ALA A 28 8.83 6.71 -13.61
N ILE A 29 7.60 6.47 -13.19
CA ILE A 29 6.40 6.58 -14.01
C ILE A 29 5.40 7.53 -13.36
N ASP A 30 4.68 8.24 -14.21
CA ASP A 30 3.44 8.94 -13.89
C ASP A 30 2.48 8.70 -15.06
N ILE A 31 1.63 7.69 -14.93
CA ILE A 31 0.77 7.22 -16.02
C ILE A 31 -0.63 7.06 -15.47
N ARG A 32 -1.58 7.86 -15.99
CA ARG A 32 -3.01 7.80 -15.62
C ARG A 32 -3.21 7.90 -14.09
N GLY A 33 -2.44 8.76 -13.42
CA GLY A 33 -2.49 8.95 -11.96
C GLY A 33 -1.76 7.89 -11.14
N VAL A 34 -1.12 6.91 -11.80
CA VAL A 34 -0.23 5.93 -11.14
C VAL A 34 1.18 6.49 -11.11
N GLN A 35 1.66 6.81 -9.91
CA GLN A 35 3.02 7.26 -9.67
C GLN A 35 3.84 6.17 -9.00
N ALA A 36 5.06 5.93 -9.50
CA ALA A 36 6.02 5.05 -8.87
C ALA A 36 7.46 5.47 -9.19
N TYR A 37 8.35 5.35 -8.21
CA TYR A 37 9.75 5.74 -8.29
C TYR A 37 10.63 4.53 -7.99
N PHE A 38 11.49 4.17 -8.94
CA PHE A 38 12.52 3.17 -8.72
C PHE A 38 13.83 3.85 -8.37
N LEU A 39 14.36 3.53 -7.20
CA LEU A 39 15.55 4.17 -6.64
C LEU A 39 16.82 3.39 -6.99
N LYS A 40 17.97 4.08 -6.97
CA LYS A 40 19.30 3.51 -7.28
C LYS A 40 19.71 2.35 -6.36
N ASP A 41 19.17 2.27 -5.16
CA ASP A 41 19.43 1.17 -4.21
C ASP A 41 18.63 -0.11 -4.54
N GLY A 42 17.65 -0.01 -5.45
CA GLY A 42 16.74 -1.07 -5.85
C GLY A 42 15.38 -1.03 -5.14
N THR A 43 15.06 0.03 -4.40
CA THR A 43 13.76 0.20 -3.74
C THR A 43 12.74 0.81 -4.71
N LEU A 44 11.56 0.21 -4.79
CA LEU A 44 10.41 0.78 -5.49
C LEU A 44 9.51 1.51 -4.49
N VAL A 45 9.26 2.79 -4.70
CA VAL A 45 8.40 3.62 -3.86
C VAL A 45 7.13 3.97 -4.63
N ILE A 46 5.97 3.69 -4.03
CA ILE A 46 4.65 3.89 -4.64
C ILE A 46 3.84 4.78 -3.68
N PRO A 47 3.84 6.12 -3.86
CA PRO A 47 2.97 6.97 -3.07
C PRO A 47 1.50 6.71 -3.41
N GLY A 48 0.59 7.21 -2.58
CA GLY A 48 -0.81 7.34 -2.97
C GLY A 48 -1.01 8.50 -3.95
N THR A 49 -2.19 8.58 -4.54
CA THR A 49 -2.57 9.71 -5.41
C THR A 49 -2.79 11.00 -4.59
N ASN A 50 -2.54 12.17 -5.19
CA ASN A 50 -2.87 13.48 -4.62
C ASN A 50 -4.38 13.78 -4.69
N GLU A 51 -5.15 13.02 -5.46
CA GLU A 51 -6.61 13.13 -5.64
C GLU A 51 -7.32 12.00 -4.89
N PHE A 52 -6.78 11.62 -3.73
CA PHE A 52 -7.15 10.39 -3.02
C PHE A 52 -8.64 10.29 -2.71
N SER A 53 -9.30 11.36 -2.24
CA SER A 53 -10.75 11.36 -2.00
C SER A 53 -11.51 10.98 -3.26
N ASP A 54 -11.18 11.60 -4.38
CA ASP A 54 -11.94 11.50 -5.63
C ASP A 54 -11.74 10.12 -6.26
N TRP A 55 -10.52 9.58 -6.22
CA TRP A 55 -10.23 8.24 -6.71
C TRP A 55 -10.85 7.16 -5.82
N PHE A 56 -10.83 7.36 -4.50
CA PHE A 56 -11.34 6.39 -3.53
C PHE A 56 -12.88 6.36 -3.53
N ASP A 57 -13.53 7.52 -3.62
CA ASP A 57 -14.97 7.64 -3.79
C ASP A 57 -15.43 7.07 -5.14
N PHE A 58 -14.66 7.31 -6.21
CA PHE A 58 -14.91 6.72 -7.51
C PHE A 58 -14.81 5.18 -7.50
N ASN A 59 -13.87 4.64 -6.71
CA ASN A 59 -13.64 3.19 -6.60
C ASN A 59 -14.48 2.49 -5.54
N LEU A 60 -14.97 3.16 -4.49
CA LEU A 60 -15.68 2.51 -3.38
C LEU A 60 -17.15 2.91 -3.23
N ARG A 61 -17.63 3.88 -4.02
CA ARG A 61 -19.03 4.33 -4.19
C ARG A 61 -19.99 3.97 -3.06
N PHE A 62 -20.10 4.86 -2.08
CA PHE A 62 -21.27 4.95 -1.21
C PHE A 62 -22.27 5.97 -1.80
N GLY A 63 -23.25 5.52 -2.60
CA GLY A 63 -24.41 6.35 -3.02
C GLY A 63 -24.79 6.34 -4.51
N ASN A 64 -26.08 6.56 -4.80
CA ASN A 64 -26.77 6.47 -6.11
C ASN A 64 -26.42 7.59 -7.11
N VAL A 65 -25.31 7.52 -7.85
CA VAL A 65 -25.15 8.31 -9.11
C VAL A 65 -24.47 7.47 -10.20
N ASP A 66 -25.11 7.48 -11.37
CA ASP A 66 -24.89 6.65 -12.55
C ASP A 66 -23.85 7.30 -13.49
N VAL A 67 -22.58 6.84 -13.41
CA VAL A 67 -21.50 7.06 -14.39
C VAL A 67 -20.54 5.87 -14.28
N GLN A 68 -19.94 5.38 -15.35
CA GLN A 68 -19.07 4.19 -15.41
C GLN A 68 -17.92 4.16 -14.37
N GLY A 69 -18.00 3.35 -13.31
CA GLY A 69 -16.89 3.15 -12.35
C GLY A 69 -16.99 1.80 -11.62
N HIS A 70 -15.90 1.36 -10.99
CA HIS A 70 -15.74 -0.03 -10.53
C HIS A 70 -16.55 -0.39 -9.26
N GLY A 71 -16.76 0.53 -8.31
CA GLY A 71 -17.33 0.16 -6.99
C GLY A 71 -16.60 -1.03 -6.36
N PHE A 72 -17.30 -1.89 -5.60
CA PHE A 72 -16.72 -3.13 -5.05
C PHE A 72 -16.58 -4.27 -6.09
N GLU A 73 -16.35 -3.95 -7.36
CA GLU A 73 -16.10 -4.94 -8.40
C GLU A 73 -14.92 -5.84 -8.03
N VAL A 74 -15.08 -7.13 -8.33
CA VAL A 74 -14.09 -8.16 -8.03
C VAL A 74 -13.66 -8.81 -9.33
N VAL A 75 -12.37 -8.71 -9.62
CA VAL A 75 -11.78 -9.19 -10.88
C VAL A 75 -10.71 -10.23 -10.56
N PRO A 76 -10.64 -11.34 -11.30
CA PRO A 76 -9.53 -12.28 -11.17
C PRO A 76 -8.25 -11.66 -11.76
N GLY A 77 -7.14 -11.72 -11.01
CA GLY A 77 -5.80 -11.53 -11.57
C GLY A 77 -5.31 -12.78 -12.31
N ASP A 78 -4.14 -12.70 -12.93
CA ASP A 78 -3.56 -13.79 -13.73
C ASP A 78 -3.41 -15.14 -12.98
N SER A 79 -3.25 -15.09 -11.64
CA SER A 79 -3.19 -16.27 -10.78
C SER A 79 -4.56 -16.89 -10.45
N GLY A 80 -5.66 -16.29 -10.93
CA GLY A 80 -7.03 -16.60 -10.52
C GLY A 80 -7.43 -16.00 -9.17
N THR A 81 -6.54 -15.29 -8.49
CA THR A 81 -6.86 -14.58 -7.24
C THR A 81 -7.87 -13.47 -7.52
N LEU A 82 -8.89 -13.38 -6.66
CA LEU A 82 -9.90 -12.33 -6.71
C LEU A 82 -9.43 -11.06 -5.97
N TRP A 83 -9.40 -9.95 -6.68
CA TRP A 83 -8.99 -8.64 -6.20
C TRP A 83 -10.10 -7.60 -6.40
N HIS A 84 -10.05 -6.52 -5.63
CA HIS A 84 -10.80 -5.32 -5.99
C HIS A 84 -10.33 -4.78 -7.35
N GLY A 85 -11.26 -4.52 -8.27
CA GLY A 85 -10.97 -4.14 -9.66
C GLY A 85 -10.03 -2.93 -9.76
N GLY A 86 -10.39 -1.81 -9.10
CA GLY A 86 -9.57 -0.59 -9.15
C GLY A 86 -8.16 -0.74 -8.56
N PHE A 87 -8.00 -1.52 -7.49
CA PHE A 87 -6.67 -1.77 -6.92
C PHE A 87 -5.83 -2.68 -7.82
N LEU A 88 -6.47 -3.64 -8.50
CA LEU A 88 -5.80 -4.50 -9.47
C LEU A 88 -5.34 -3.70 -10.70
N GLU A 89 -6.17 -2.80 -11.24
CA GLU A 89 -5.78 -1.96 -12.38
C GLU A 89 -4.54 -1.10 -12.05
N HIS A 90 -4.56 -0.42 -10.89
CA HIS A 90 -3.41 0.35 -10.44
C HIS A 90 -2.16 -0.54 -10.26
N ALA A 91 -2.32 -1.72 -9.65
CA ALA A 91 -1.23 -2.65 -9.43
C ALA A 91 -0.66 -3.23 -10.74
N GLN A 92 -1.46 -3.41 -11.80
CA GLN A 92 -1.00 -3.91 -13.10
C GLN A 92 -0.06 -2.92 -13.80
N ILE A 93 -0.34 -1.62 -13.70
CA ILE A 93 0.55 -0.57 -14.22
C ILE A 93 1.89 -0.62 -13.47
N VAL A 94 1.84 -0.66 -12.13
CA VAL A 94 3.04 -0.77 -11.29
C VAL A 94 3.80 -2.07 -11.58
N TYR A 95 3.12 -3.20 -11.69
CA TYR A 95 3.74 -4.50 -11.98
C TYR A 95 4.49 -4.48 -13.32
N THR A 96 3.88 -3.91 -14.35
CA THR A 96 4.48 -3.81 -15.69
C THR A 96 5.76 -3.00 -15.67
N PHE A 97 5.79 -1.91 -14.89
CA PHE A 97 6.99 -1.12 -14.66
C PHE A 97 8.05 -1.87 -13.82
N ALA A 98 7.64 -2.50 -12.73
CA ALA A 98 8.53 -3.12 -11.75
C ALA A 98 9.18 -4.43 -12.21
N LYS A 99 8.47 -5.27 -13.00
CA LYS A 99 8.91 -6.64 -13.31
C LYS A 99 10.28 -6.71 -14.00
N GLY A 100 10.60 -5.74 -14.86
CA GLY A 100 11.89 -5.67 -15.56
C GLY A 100 13.01 -5.10 -14.70
N LEU A 101 12.66 -4.29 -13.69
CA LEU A 101 13.60 -3.59 -12.81
C LEU A 101 14.09 -4.46 -11.64
N ARG A 102 13.34 -5.52 -11.30
CA ARG A 102 13.66 -6.48 -10.23
C ARG A 102 13.94 -5.77 -8.89
N PRO A 103 12.93 -5.08 -8.30
CA PRO A 103 13.10 -4.39 -7.04
C PRO A 103 13.54 -5.32 -5.91
N LYS A 104 14.39 -4.81 -5.04
CA LYS A 104 14.81 -5.49 -3.80
C LYS A 104 13.78 -5.30 -2.68
N PHE A 105 13.13 -4.15 -2.67
CA PHE A 105 12.09 -3.77 -1.72
C PHE A 105 10.99 -2.99 -2.43
N ILE A 106 9.78 -3.06 -1.90
CA ILE A 106 8.66 -2.21 -2.32
C ILE A 106 8.12 -1.47 -1.09
N VAL A 107 7.87 -0.19 -1.23
CA VAL A 107 7.22 0.63 -0.21
C VAL A 107 6.01 1.30 -0.82
N GLY A 108 4.86 1.17 -0.16
CA GLY A 108 3.62 1.79 -0.61
C GLY A 108 2.89 2.51 0.51
N HIS A 109 2.12 3.54 0.15
CA HIS A 109 1.20 4.22 1.06
C HIS A 109 -0.18 4.37 0.40
N SER A 110 -1.26 4.20 1.17
CA SER A 110 -2.63 4.43 0.69
C SER A 110 -2.96 3.58 -0.56
N LEU A 111 -3.36 4.19 -1.68
CA LEU A 111 -3.52 3.49 -2.97
C LEU A 111 -2.23 2.79 -3.42
N GLY A 112 -1.07 3.42 -3.21
CA GLY A 112 0.22 2.80 -3.47
C GLY A 112 0.49 1.60 -2.58
N ALA A 113 -0.04 1.56 -1.35
CA ALA A 113 0.02 0.40 -0.47
C ALA A 113 -0.84 -0.76 -0.97
N ALA A 114 -1.99 -0.48 -1.60
CA ALA A 114 -2.78 -1.51 -2.31
C ALA A 114 -1.94 -2.20 -3.40
N SER A 115 -1.18 -1.41 -4.17
CA SER A 115 -0.28 -1.94 -5.19
C SER A 115 0.92 -2.66 -4.61
N ALA A 116 1.53 -2.13 -3.54
CA ALA A 116 2.64 -2.79 -2.86
C ALA A 116 2.24 -4.19 -2.35
N GLN A 117 1.02 -4.35 -1.83
CA GLN A 117 0.49 -5.66 -1.48
C GLN A 117 0.47 -6.62 -2.69
N ILE A 118 -0.21 -6.22 -3.77
CA ILE A 118 -0.44 -7.08 -4.94
C ILE A 118 0.87 -7.40 -5.67
N VAL A 119 1.67 -6.38 -5.97
CA VAL A 119 2.95 -6.50 -6.70
C VAL A 119 3.99 -7.22 -5.85
N GLY A 120 4.09 -6.91 -4.56
CA GLY A 120 5.00 -7.57 -3.62
C GLY A 120 4.78 -9.07 -3.53
N ALA A 121 3.53 -9.49 -3.37
CA ALA A 121 3.19 -10.92 -3.34
C ALA A 121 3.45 -11.58 -4.70
N SER A 122 3.11 -10.92 -5.80
CA SER A 122 3.24 -11.46 -7.16
C SER A 122 4.71 -11.63 -7.58
N LEU A 123 5.60 -10.73 -7.18
CA LEU A 123 7.03 -10.77 -7.47
C LEU A 123 7.85 -11.49 -6.39
N ALA A 124 7.24 -11.89 -5.28
CA ALA A 124 7.93 -12.41 -4.10
C ALA A 124 9.01 -11.45 -3.58
N VAL A 125 8.68 -10.15 -3.53
CA VAL A 125 9.58 -9.07 -3.09
C VAL A 125 9.13 -8.51 -1.75
N PRO A 126 10.02 -8.35 -0.76
CA PRO A 126 9.67 -7.74 0.52
C PRO A 126 9.02 -6.37 0.35
N SER A 127 7.83 -6.22 0.94
CA SER A 127 6.98 -5.04 0.73
C SER A 127 6.47 -4.48 2.06
N ILE A 128 6.58 -3.17 2.24
CA ILE A 128 6.03 -2.45 3.41
C ILE A 128 4.92 -1.52 2.92
N ALA A 129 3.71 -1.74 3.40
CA ALA A 129 2.49 -1.08 2.98
C ALA A 129 1.87 -0.31 4.16
N PHE A 130 1.88 1.02 4.07
CA PHE A 130 1.29 1.91 5.08
C PHE A 130 -0.13 2.32 4.68
N ALA A 131 -1.03 2.45 5.66
CA ALA A 131 -2.39 2.92 5.41
C ALA A 131 -3.11 2.08 4.34
N SER A 132 -2.99 0.77 4.48
CA SER A 132 -3.24 -0.20 3.41
C SER A 132 -4.72 -0.61 3.35
N PRO A 133 -5.43 -0.42 2.23
CA PRO A 133 -6.80 -0.89 2.09
C PRO A 133 -6.86 -2.42 1.86
N LYS A 134 -8.06 -2.99 1.97
CA LYS A 134 -8.31 -4.42 1.85
C LYS A 134 -8.44 -4.86 0.39
N THR A 135 -7.34 -5.31 -0.21
CA THR A 135 -7.27 -5.55 -1.66
C THR A 135 -7.88 -6.86 -2.15
N CYS A 136 -7.85 -7.91 -1.32
CA CYS A 136 -8.12 -9.27 -1.77
C CYS A 136 -9.47 -9.77 -1.27
N ARG A 137 -10.27 -10.39 -2.14
CA ARG A 137 -11.49 -11.12 -1.75
C ARG A 137 -11.22 -12.62 -1.73
N SER A 138 -10.57 -13.09 -0.68
CA SER A 138 -10.29 -14.52 -0.47
C SER A 138 -10.25 -14.88 1.00
N ARG A 139 -10.69 -16.10 1.32
CA ARG A 139 -10.56 -16.71 2.65
C ARG A 139 -9.27 -17.51 2.83
N GLN A 140 -8.57 -17.80 1.72
CA GLN A 140 -7.35 -18.61 1.74
C GLN A 140 -6.11 -17.73 1.68
N ARG A 141 -5.03 -18.23 2.29
CA ARG A 141 -3.69 -17.67 2.10
C ARG A 141 -3.25 -17.83 0.64
N MET A 142 -2.53 -16.84 0.14
CA MET A 142 -2.07 -16.84 -1.25
C MET A 142 -0.56 -17.00 -1.33
N PRO A 143 -0.05 -17.58 -2.44
CA PRO A 143 1.39 -17.58 -2.70
C PRO A 143 1.97 -16.16 -2.60
N GLY A 144 3.14 -16.05 -1.97
CA GLY A 144 3.87 -14.79 -1.87
C GLY A 144 3.33 -13.77 -0.86
N GLU A 145 2.16 -13.98 -0.25
CA GLU A 145 1.62 -13.01 0.73
C GLU A 145 2.56 -12.81 1.94
N GLY A 146 3.39 -13.80 2.27
CA GLY A 146 4.39 -13.73 3.34
C GLY A 146 5.50 -12.70 3.12
N TRP A 147 5.60 -12.11 1.94
CA TRP A 147 6.53 -11.01 1.63
C TRP A 147 5.98 -9.63 1.97
N VAL A 148 4.71 -9.54 2.38
CA VAL A 148 4.03 -8.25 2.57
C VAL A 148 3.82 -7.97 4.05
N LEU A 149 4.22 -6.77 4.47
CA LEU A 149 3.99 -6.19 5.78
C LEU A 149 3.03 -5.00 5.64
N ASN A 150 1.85 -5.08 6.25
CA ASN A 150 0.91 -3.97 6.33
C ASN A 150 0.98 -3.33 7.72
N ILE A 151 1.07 -2.01 7.74
CA ILE A 151 1.03 -1.19 8.94
C ILE A 151 -0.14 -0.23 8.77
N CYS A 152 -1.18 -0.44 9.57
CA CYS A 152 -2.44 0.28 9.51
C CYS A 152 -2.74 0.91 10.86
N ARG A 153 -3.50 2.00 10.89
CA ARG A 153 -4.00 2.59 12.13
C ARG A 153 -5.47 2.27 12.33
N ILE A 154 -5.88 2.05 13.58
CA ILE A 154 -7.27 1.70 13.86
C ILE A 154 -8.26 2.83 13.51
N ASP A 155 -7.81 4.08 13.58
CA ASP A 155 -8.61 5.27 13.31
C ASP A 155 -8.61 5.65 11.82
N ASP A 156 -7.73 5.07 11.01
CA ASP A 156 -7.65 5.33 9.57
C ASP A 156 -8.74 4.56 8.80
N ALA A 157 -9.74 5.28 8.30
CA ALA A 157 -10.89 4.73 7.58
C ALA A 157 -10.50 3.90 6.34
N VAL A 158 -9.40 4.26 5.67
CA VAL A 158 -8.93 3.58 4.44
C VAL A 158 -8.54 2.14 4.73
N CYS A 159 -8.00 1.88 5.91
CA CYS A 159 -7.59 0.56 6.34
C CYS A 159 -8.78 -0.39 6.56
N HIS A 160 -10.00 0.15 6.66
CA HIS A 160 -11.21 -0.62 6.95
C HIS A 160 -12.00 -1.01 5.71
N VAL A 161 -11.68 -0.43 4.56
CA VAL A 161 -12.42 -0.64 3.32
C VAL A 161 -11.58 -1.36 2.26
N PRO A 162 -12.23 -2.04 1.31
CA PRO A 162 -13.61 -2.51 1.33
C PRO A 162 -14.02 -3.31 2.59
N PRO A 163 -15.31 -3.30 2.99
CA PRO A 163 -15.74 -3.94 4.23
C PRO A 163 -15.45 -5.45 4.28
N SER A 164 -14.98 -5.94 5.43
CA SER A 164 -14.61 -7.35 5.58
C SER A 164 -15.79 -8.32 5.52
N PHE A 165 -17.02 -7.88 5.83
CA PHE A 165 -18.21 -8.73 5.69
C PHE A 165 -18.52 -9.08 4.22
N LEU A 166 -17.99 -8.32 3.25
CA LEU A 166 -18.04 -8.66 1.82
C LEU A 166 -16.96 -9.67 1.41
N GLY A 167 -16.09 -10.07 2.35
CA GLY A 167 -15.01 -11.04 2.13
C GLY A 167 -13.66 -10.41 1.79
N PHE A 168 -13.51 -9.09 1.88
CA PHE A 168 -12.25 -8.40 1.63
C PHE A 168 -11.30 -8.43 2.82
N ARG A 169 -10.01 -8.58 2.52
CA ARG A 169 -8.89 -8.56 3.48
C ARG A 169 -7.65 -7.92 2.87
N THR A 170 -6.75 -7.45 3.73
CA THR A 170 -5.35 -7.23 3.39
C THR A 170 -4.62 -8.58 3.28
N ILE A 171 -3.47 -8.57 2.60
CA ILE A 171 -2.65 -9.77 2.39
C ILE A 171 -1.30 -9.64 3.09
N GLY A 172 -0.79 -10.75 3.63
CA GLY A 172 0.46 -10.79 4.38
C GLY A 172 0.31 -10.46 5.87
N SER A 173 1.41 -10.06 6.50
CA SER A 173 1.43 -9.65 7.90
C SER A 173 0.71 -8.32 8.06
N HIS A 174 -0.02 -8.15 9.16
CA HIS A 174 -0.83 -6.96 9.40
C HIS A 174 -0.71 -6.52 10.85
N TYR A 175 -0.29 -5.27 11.05
CA TYR A 175 -0.13 -4.64 12.35
C TYR A 175 -1.01 -3.40 12.45
N TRP A 176 -1.88 -3.38 13.46
CA TRP A 176 -2.70 -2.24 13.81
C TRP A 176 -2.01 -1.38 14.86
N LEU A 177 -1.85 -0.10 14.54
CA LEU A 177 -1.38 0.94 15.43
C LEU A 177 -2.57 1.61 16.10
N THR A 178 -2.44 1.88 17.39
CA THR A 178 -3.43 2.63 18.17
C THR A 178 -2.81 3.96 18.58
N PRO A 179 -3.25 5.08 17.99
CA PRO A 179 -2.81 6.39 18.44
C PRO A 179 -3.36 6.70 19.84
N PRO A 180 -2.70 7.59 20.61
CA PRO A 180 -3.20 8.00 21.92
C PRO A 180 -4.52 8.79 21.83
N GLU A 181 -4.68 9.57 20.76
CA GLU A 181 -5.87 10.36 20.45
C GLU A 181 -6.23 10.13 18.98
N ALA A 182 -7.53 10.11 18.69
CA ALA A 182 -8.01 10.05 17.30
C ALA A 182 -7.96 11.46 16.70
N ASP A 183 -7.38 11.58 15.52
CA ASP A 183 -7.28 12.85 14.80
C ASP A 183 -7.90 12.66 13.41
N ALA A 184 -9.21 12.91 13.33
CA ALA A 184 -9.94 12.84 12.08
C ALA A 184 -9.35 13.88 11.10
N ASP A 185 -9.10 13.49 9.86
CA ASP A 185 -8.46 14.26 8.77
C ASP A 185 -6.92 14.17 8.69
N GLU A 186 -6.24 13.69 9.74
CA GLU A 186 -4.78 13.49 9.77
C GLU A 186 -4.39 12.00 9.94
N ASP A 187 -5.38 11.16 10.28
CA ASP A 187 -5.27 9.71 10.48
C ASP A 187 -4.54 8.99 9.33
N HIS A 188 -4.79 9.42 8.08
CA HIS A 188 -4.29 8.83 6.86
C HIS A 188 -2.91 9.33 6.40
N ARG A 189 -2.30 10.31 7.08
CA ARG A 189 -1.02 10.88 6.62
C ARG A 189 0.18 10.11 7.14
N ILE A 190 1.15 9.85 6.26
CA ILE A 190 2.37 9.06 6.58
C ILE A 190 3.16 9.59 7.78
N HIS A 191 3.17 10.91 8.02
CA HIS A 191 3.92 11.48 9.13
C HIS A 191 3.38 10.98 10.48
N ASN A 192 2.07 10.81 10.62
CA ASN A 192 1.48 10.30 11.87
C ASN A 192 1.76 8.82 12.08
N TYR A 193 1.80 8.02 11.01
CA TYR A 193 2.30 6.64 11.08
C TYR A 193 3.74 6.61 11.61
N LYS A 194 4.59 7.49 11.08
CA LYS A 194 6.00 7.59 11.48
C LYS A 194 6.18 7.96 12.95
N GLU A 195 5.39 8.90 13.47
CA GLU A 195 5.45 9.27 14.89
C GLU A 195 5.03 8.08 15.79
N LEU A 196 3.98 7.34 15.42
CA LEU A 196 3.57 6.15 16.17
C LEU A 196 4.66 5.07 16.18
N LEU A 197 5.34 4.84 15.06
CA LEU A 197 6.43 3.86 14.95
C LEU A 197 7.65 4.17 15.84
N ARG A 198 7.79 5.42 16.31
CA ARG A 198 8.87 5.80 17.23
C ARG A 198 8.58 5.39 18.68
N LEU A 199 7.31 5.20 19.03
CA LEU A 199 6.87 4.85 20.39
C LEU A 199 7.42 3.48 20.81
N ALA A 200 7.94 3.38 22.04
CA ALA A 200 8.49 2.13 22.58
C ALA A 200 7.46 0.98 22.51
N ARG A 201 6.21 1.24 22.93
CA ARG A 201 5.10 0.28 22.88
C ARG A 201 4.79 -0.26 21.48
N VAL A 202 5.12 0.50 20.43
CA VAL A 202 4.91 0.07 19.03
C VAL A 202 6.10 -0.75 18.55
N LYS A 203 7.34 -0.34 18.87
CA LYS A 203 8.57 -1.07 18.52
C LYS A 203 8.63 -2.48 19.11
N GLU A 204 7.99 -2.72 20.24
CA GLU A 204 7.90 -4.06 20.85
C GLU A 204 6.97 -5.01 20.08
N ARG A 205 6.03 -4.47 19.29
CA ARG A 205 4.98 -5.26 18.62
C ARG A 205 5.16 -5.32 17.11
N VAL A 206 5.65 -4.25 16.50
CA VAL A 206 5.83 -4.10 15.06
C VAL A 206 7.28 -4.40 14.70
N PRO A 207 7.57 -5.15 13.63
CA PRO A 207 8.95 -5.29 13.14
C PRO A 207 9.60 -3.93 12.93
N THR A 208 10.87 -3.81 13.30
CA THR A 208 11.68 -2.63 12.97
C THR A 208 12.24 -2.67 11.55
N GLU A 209 12.31 -3.87 10.96
CA GLU A 209 12.80 -4.13 9.61
C GLU A 209 12.04 -5.28 8.92
N TRP A 210 12.07 -5.30 7.58
CA TRP A 210 11.40 -6.30 6.77
C TRP A 210 12.20 -6.68 5.50
N PRO A 211 12.34 -7.96 5.15
CA PRO A 211 11.88 -9.15 5.88
C PRO A 211 12.70 -9.35 7.17
N ARG A 212 12.15 -10.13 8.12
CA ARG A 212 12.84 -10.51 9.37
C ARG A 212 13.88 -11.61 9.13
#